data_AF-A0A1F8UUE0-F1
#
_entry.id   AF-A0A1F8UUE0-F1
#
_cell.length_a   1.000
_cell.length_b   1.000
_cell.length_c   1.000
_cell.angle_alpha   90.00
_cell.angle_beta   90.00
_cell.angle_gamma   90.00
#
_symmetry.space_group_name_H-M   'P 1'
#
loop_
_entity.id
_entity.type
_entity.pdbx_description
1 polymer ?
#
loop_
_entity_poly.entity_id
_entity_poly.type
_entity_poly.pdbx_seq_one_letter_code
_entity_poly.pdbx_strand_id
1 'polypeptide(L)'
;MSMKLLNKGYIAYEVEEDKTYIVIGELREEMDENFKRLYIIDVKEEKVMQLVDSGYIQHDFNILPVMNIEHGYYQRHVRLPAFITMRVPDRRRTDINEILQRFDLEYYDAFEILLRNKGRSLDKWRVLRDLEGYRLV
;
A
#
# COMPACT_ATOMS: atom_id res chain seq x y z
N MET A 1 -25.00 -0.49 4.46
CA MET A 1 -24.16 0.72 4.29
C MET A 1 -23.51 0.62 2.93
N SER A 2 -23.74 1.60 2.06
CA SER A 2 -23.06 1.67 0.76
C SER A 2 -21.65 2.22 0.96
N MET A 3 -20.64 1.60 0.33
CA MET A 3 -19.26 2.09 0.33
C MET A 3 -18.91 2.56 -1.07
N LYS A 4 -18.37 3.76 -1.20
CA LYS A 4 -17.80 4.26 -2.44
C LYS A 4 -16.29 4.01 -2.45
N LEU A 5 -15.79 3.25 -3.41
CA LEU A 5 -14.35 3.14 -3.65
C LEU A 5 -13.81 4.49 -4.16
N LEU A 6 -12.81 5.03 -3.47
CA LEU A 6 -12.10 6.24 -3.86
C LEU A 6 -10.80 5.90 -4.60
N ASN A 7 -9.97 5.05 -3.99
CA ASN A 7 -8.69 4.64 -4.54
C ASN A 7 -8.44 3.15 -4.28
N LYS A 8 -7.63 2.54 -5.15
CA LYS A 8 -7.19 1.14 -5.04
C LYS A 8 -5.73 1.02 -5.47
N GLY A 9 -4.98 0.18 -4.77
CA GLY A 9 -3.65 -0.28 -5.15
C GLY A 9 -3.44 -1.74 -4.78
N TYR A 10 -2.41 -2.34 -5.36
CA TYR A 10 -2.02 -3.73 -5.16
C TYR A 10 -0.76 -3.79 -4.31
N ILE A 11 -0.82 -4.51 -3.19
CA ILE A 11 0.32 -4.70 -2.30
C ILE A 11 1.18 -5.80 -2.91
N ALA A 12 2.44 -5.49 -3.18
CA ALA A 12 3.35 -6.39 -3.87
C ALA A 12 4.73 -6.43 -3.24
N TYR A 13 5.40 -7.57 -3.35
CA TYR A 13 6.80 -7.75 -3.01
C TYR A 13 7.64 -7.78 -4.28
N GLU A 14 8.67 -6.95 -4.35
CA GLU A 14 9.63 -6.87 -5.46
C GLU A 14 10.67 -7.99 -5.34
N VAL A 15 10.63 -8.98 -6.24
CA VAL A 15 11.55 -10.14 -6.20
C VAL A 15 12.80 -9.94 -7.04
N GLU A 16 12.69 -9.23 -8.16
CA GLU A 16 13.80 -8.80 -9.03
C GLU A 16 13.64 -7.31 -9.32
N GLU A 17 14.76 -6.59 -9.47
CA GLU A 17 14.75 -5.14 -9.65
C GLU A 17 13.78 -4.69 -10.76
N ASP A 18 12.86 -3.81 -10.35
CA ASP A 18 11.97 -2.96 -11.16
C ASP A 18 10.93 -3.61 -12.09
N LYS A 19 10.79 -4.95 -12.17
CA LYS A 19 9.74 -5.55 -13.04
C LYS A 19 9.07 -6.83 -12.56
N THR A 20 9.63 -7.54 -11.59
CA THR A 20 9.06 -8.82 -11.15
C THR A 20 8.49 -8.70 -9.74
N TYR A 21 7.19 -8.98 -9.62
CA TYR A 21 6.43 -8.77 -8.39
C TYR A 21 5.61 -9.99 -8.02
N ILE A 22 5.50 -10.24 -6.71
CA ILE A 22 4.49 -11.14 -6.15
C ILE A 22 3.45 -10.27 -5.48
N VAL A 23 2.23 -10.25 -6.04
CA VAL A 23 1.11 -9.49 -5.49
C VAL A 23 0.47 -10.32 -4.38
N ILE A 24 0.43 -9.75 -3.18
CA ILE A 24 -0.08 -10.43 -1.98
C ILE A 24 -1.46 -9.94 -1.57
N GLY A 25 -1.95 -8.84 -2.14
CA GLY A 25 -3.21 -8.27 -1.68
C GLY A 25 -3.51 -6.91 -2.25
N GLU A 26 -4.47 -6.26 -1.63
CA GLU A 26 -4.99 -4.97 -2.06
C GLU A 26 -5.00 -3.98 -0.90
N LEU A 27 -4.75 -2.72 -1.25
CA LEU A 27 -4.99 -1.57 -0.41
C LEU A 27 -6.13 -0.77 -1.04
N ARG A 28 -7.16 -0.44 -0.28
CA ARG A 28 -8.30 0.35 -0.75
C ARG A 28 -8.53 1.55 0.14
N GLU A 29 -8.90 2.67 -0.47
CA GLU A 29 -9.52 3.79 0.21
C GLU A 29 -10.99 3.84 -0.18
N GLU A 30 -11.86 3.76 0.81
CA GLU A 30 -13.31 3.79 0.63
C GLU A 30 -13.90 4.94 1.45
N MET A 31 -15.08 5.40 1.04
CA MET A 31 -15.85 6.40 1.75
C MET A 31 -17.24 5.86 2.07
N ASP A 32 -17.63 5.98 3.33
CA ASP A 32 -18.98 5.62 3.76
C ASP A 32 -20.00 6.73 3.47
N GLU A 33 -21.28 6.43 3.72
CA GLU A 33 -22.41 7.35 3.57
C GLU A 33 -22.32 8.61 4.45
N ASN A 34 -21.48 8.62 5.48
CA ASN A 34 -21.24 9.75 6.37
C ASN A 34 -19.96 10.52 5.99
N PHE A 35 -19.44 10.33 4.76
CA PHE A 35 -18.21 10.93 4.26
C PHE A 35 -16.96 10.56 5.07
N LYS A 36 -17.01 9.46 5.84
CA LYS A 36 -15.84 8.98 6.58
C LYS A 36 -14.98 8.12 5.67
N ARG A 37 -13.70 8.48 5.59
CA ARG A 37 -12.68 7.70 4.89
C ARG A 37 -12.30 6.46 5.69
N LEU A 38 -12.15 5.35 4.97
CA LEU A 38 -11.78 4.05 5.49
C LEU A 38 -10.66 3.51 4.61
N TYR A 39 -9.64 2.95 5.25
CA TYR A 39 -8.53 2.30 4.58
C TYR A 39 -8.61 0.81 4.86
N ILE A 40 -8.59 0.01 3.81
CA ILE A 40 -8.68 -1.44 3.89
C ILE A 40 -7.38 -2.03 3.37
N ILE A 41 -6.76 -2.86 4.19
CA ILE A 41 -5.63 -3.71 3.81
C ILE A 41 -6.19 -5.13 3.76
N ASP A 42 -6.20 -5.74 2.58
CA ASP A 42 -6.69 -7.10 2.35
C ASP A 42 -5.55 -7.92 1.74
N VAL A 43 -4.85 -8.67 2.60
CA VAL A 43 -3.75 -9.56 2.23
C VAL A 43 -4.30 -10.99 2.07
N LYS A 44 -3.69 -11.75 1.17
CA LYS A 44 -3.99 -13.15 0.92
C LYS A 44 -2.93 -14.01 1.61
N GLU A 45 -3.36 -14.78 2.60
CA GLU A 45 -2.50 -15.66 3.41
C GLU A 45 -1.69 -16.60 2.53
N GLU A 46 -2.32 -17.19 1.52
CA GLU A 46 -1.68 -18.10 0.57
C GLU A 46 -0.52 -17.44 -0.19
N LYS A 47 -0.63 -16.14 -0.48
CA LYS A 47 0.41 -15.36 -1.17
C LYS A 47 1.54 -14.95 -0.24
N VAL A 48 1.23 -14.71 1.03
CA VAL A 48 2.25 -14.54 2.06
C VAL A 48 3.04 -15.82 2.24
N MET A 49 2.37 -16.96 2.37
CA MET A 49 3.04 -18.25 2.53
C MET A 49 3.90 -18.59 1.31
N GLN A 50 3.45 -18.26 0.09
CA GLN A 50 4.29 -18.34 -1.12
C GLN A 50 5.61 -17.56 -0.97
N LEU A 51 5.59 -16.35 -0.39
CA LEU A 51 6.80 -15.56 -0.15
C LEU A 51 7.72 -16.17 0.91
N VAL A 52 7.14 -16.72 1.97
CA VAL A 52 7.87 -17.41 3.06
C VAL A 52 8.55 -18.67 2.52
N ASP A 53 7.80 -19.52 1.82
CA ASP A 53 8.29 -20.77 1.24
C ASP A 53 9.38 -20.54 0.19
N SER A 54 9.31 -19.41 -0.52
CA SER A 54 10.33 -18.99 -1.49
C SER A 54 11.54 -18.31 -0.84
N GLY A 55 11.53 -18.08 0.48
CA GLY A 55 12.63 -17.46 1.22
C GLY A 55 12.77 -15.95 1.02
N TYR A 56 11.76 -15.26 0.48
CA TYR A 56 11.80 -13.81 0.27
C TYR A 56 11.58 -13.01 1.56
N ILE A 57 10.76 -13.55 2.46
CA ILE A 57 10.47 -12.96 3.77
C ILE A 57 10.54 -14.04 4.84
N GLN A 58 10.73 -13.61 6.09
CA GLN A 58 10.53 -14.49 7.23
C GLN A 58 9.05 -14.49 7.62
N HIS A 59 8.57 -15.61 8.15
CA HIS A 59 7.24 -15.68 8.75
C HIS A 59 7.27 -15.01 10.13
N ASP A 60 7.16 -13.68 10.12
CA ASP A 60 7.03 -12.85 11.32
C ASP A 60 5.62 -12.24 11.38
N PHE A 61 5.21 -11.79 12.56
CA PHE A 61 3.92 -11.16 12.79
C PHE A 61 3.75 -9.84 12.02
N ASN A 62 4.85 -9.25 11.54
CA ASN A 62 4.89 -7.97 10.81
C ASN A 62 5.23 -8.16 9.33
N ILE A 63 4.40 -8.92 8.59
CA ILE A 63 4.62 -9.20 7.16
C ILE A 63 4.75 -7.88 6.36
N LEU A 64 3.84 -6.93 6.59
CA LEU A 64 4.01 -5.55 6.12
C LEU A 64 4.49 -4.69 7.29
N PRO A 65 5.29 -3.65 7.04
CA PRO A 65 5.70 -2.74 8.10
C PRO A 65 4.50 -2.19 8.86
N VAL A 66 4.46 -2.48 10.16
CA VAL A 66 3.44 -2.03 11.12
C VAL A 66 2.04 -2.62 10.85
N MET A 67 1.93 -3.70 10.08
CA MET A 67 0.71 -4.52 10.01
C MET A 67 0.91 -5.77 10.88
N ASN A 68 0.12 -5.91 11.94
CA ASN A 68 0.12 -7.12 12.77
C ASN A 68 -0.92 -8.10 12.22
N ILE A 69 -0.46 -9.23 11.67
CA ILE A 69 -1.33 -10.26 11.10
C ILE A 69 -2.09 -11.10 12.12
N GLU A 70 -1.77 -11.02 13.42
CA GLU A 70 -2.58 -11.64 14.48
C GLU A 70 -4.01 -11.07 14.51
N HIS A 71 -4.20 -9.86 14.00
CA HIS A 71 -5.52 -9.25 13.80
C HIS A 71 -6.20 -9.67 12.49
N GLY A 72 -5.64 -10.66 11.80
CA GLY A 72 -6.09 -11.15 10.51
C GLY A 72 -5.45 -10.43 9.33
N TYR A 73 -5.55 -11.09 8.17
CA TYR A 73 -5.06 -10.58 6.88
C TYR A 73 -5.96 -9.49 6.28
N TYR A 74 -7.18 -9.33 6.80
CA TYR A 74 -8.09 -8.25 6.45
C TYR A 74 -8.17 -7.24 7.60
N GLN A 75 -7.76 -6.00 7.34
CA GLN A 75 -7.76 -4.93 8.34
C GLN A 75 -8.44 -3.68 7.81
N ARG A 76 -9.26 -3.08 8.65
CA ARG A 76 -10.00 -1.84 8.36
C ARG A 76 -9.57 -0.74 9.33
N HIS A 77 -9.12 0.37 8.78
CA HIS A 77 -8.64 1.52 9.54
C HIS A 77 -9.46 2.76 9.26
N VAL A 78 -9.84 3.47 10.32
CA VAL A 78 -10.50 4.79 10.25
C VAL A 78 -9.50 5.95 10.18
N ARG A 79 -8.22 5.64 10.33
CA ARG A 79 -7.08 6.56 10.20
C ARG A 79 -6.15 6.01 9.13
N LEU A 80 -5.33 6.90 8.56
CA LEU A 80 -4.34 6.51 7.57
C LEU A 80 -3.39 5.44 8.18
N PRO A 81 -3.30 4.23 7.59
CA PRO A 81 -2.47 3.17 8.13
C PRO A 81 -0.99 3.56 8.18
N ALA A 82 -0.29 3.07 9.20
CA ALA A 82 1.14 3.32 9.39
C ALA A 82 1.96 2.87 8.16
N PHE A 83 1.56 1.76 7.54
CA PHE A 83 2.12 1.27 6.27
C PHE A 83 2.18 2.37 5.19
N ILE A 84 1.12 3.18 5.06
CA ILE A 84 1.06 4.30 4.11
C ILE A 84 1.88 5.49 4.60
N THR A 85 1.70 5.91 5.87
CA THR A 85 2.35 7.13 6.39
C THR A 85 3.87 7.06 6.32
N MET A 86 4.46 5.86 6.46
CA MET A 86 5.91 5.66 6.38
C MET A 86 6.47 5.73 4.95
N ARG A 87 5.60 5.75 3.93
CA ARG A 87 5.96 5.65 2.50
C ARG A 87 5.61 6.91 1.70
N VAL A 88 5.10 7.92 2.39
CA VAL A 88 4.72 9.20 1.80
C VAL A 88 5.41 10.32 2.56
N PRO A 89 5.76 11.43 1.88
CA PRO A 89 6.32 12.61 2.54
C PRO A 89 5.35 13.18 3.57
N ASP A 90 5.85 13.64 4.72
CA ASP A 90 5.00 14.30 5.73
C ASP A 90 4.38 15.58 5.14
N ARG A 91 3.06 15.75 5.32
CA ARG A 91 2.30 16.93 4.90
C ARG A 91 2.85 18.25 5.45
N ARG A 92 3.56 18.22 6.58
CA ARG A 92 4.11 19.39 7.28
C ARG A 92 5.50 19.80 6.79
N ARG A 93 6.07 19.09 5.80
CA ARG A 93 7.37 19.45 5.22
C ARG A 93 7.32 20.85 4.60
N THR A 94 8.43 21.58 4.73
CA THR A 94 8.58 22.92 4.15
C THR A 94 8.58 22.91 2.61
N ASP A 95 9.07 21.83 2.01
CA ASP A 95 9.15 21.60 0.56
C ASP A 95 7.93 20.83 -0.01
N ILE A 96 6.84 20.69 0.76
CA ILE A 96 5.71 19.83 0.37
C ILE A 96 5.07 20.26 -0.96
N ASN A 97 4.99 21.57 -1.24
CA ASN A 97 4.40 22.06 -2.49
C ASN A 97 5.22 21.65 -3.72
N GLU A 98 6.56 21.65 -3.63
CA GLU A 98 7.43 21.19 -4.72
C GLU A 98 7.26 19.68 -4.96
N ILE A 99 7.11 18.91 -3.88
CA ILE A 99 6.84 17.47 -3.95
C ILE A 99 5.51 17.20 -4.65
N LEU A 100 4.44 17.91 -4.28
CA LEU A 100 3.13 17.77 -4.91
C LEU A 100 3.18 18.12 -6.40
N GLN A 101 3.92 19.16 -6.78
CA GLN A 101 4.13 19.51 -8.20
C GLN A 101 4.85 18.42 -8.98
N ARG A 102 5.88 17.77 -8.41
CA ARG A 102 6.56 16.63 -9.05
C ARG A 102 5.62 15.45 -9.30
N PHE A 103 4.63 15.29 -8.43
CA PHE A 103 3.59 14.30 -8.55
C PHE A 103 2.36 14.83 -9.28
N ASP A 104 2.33 16.03 -9.84
CA ASP A 104 1.16 16.62 -10.50
C ASP A 104 -0.12 16.53 -9.64
N LEU A 105 0.00 17.01 -8.40
CA LEU A 105 -1.09 17.07 -7.41
C LEU A 105 -1.34 18.51 -6.96
N GLU A 106 -2.61 18.92 -6.98
CA GLU A 106 -3.05 20.23 -6.47
C GLU A 106 -3.14 20.27 -4.94
N TYR A 107 -3.44 19.13 -4.32
CA TYR A 107 -3.60 18.99 -2.87
C TYR A 107 -2.90 17.73 -2.36
N TYR A 108 -2.55 17.75 -1.07
CA TYR A 108 -1.93 16.60 -0.43
C TYR A 108 -2.92 15.43 -0.34
N ASP A 109 -2.61 14.36 -1.06
CA ASP A 109 -3.30 13.07 -1.01
C ASP A 109 -2.27 11.96 -0.80
N ALA A 110 -2.23 11.41 0.42
CA ALA A 110 -1.27 10.37 0.77
C ALA A 110 -1.44 9.10 -0.07
N PHE A 111 -2.69 8.73 -0.39
CA PHE A 111 -2.94 7.50 -1.14
C PHE A 111 -2.47 7.67 -2.58
N GLU A 112 -2.78 8.81 -3.19
CA GLU A 112 -2.37 9.08 -4.57
C GLU A 112 -0.84 9.23 -4.69
N ILE A 113 -0.17 9.85 -3.70
CA ILE A 113 1.30 9.90 -3.64
C ILE A 113 1.88 8.47 -3.55
N LEU A 114 1.31 7.63 -2.68
CA LEU A 114 1.70 6.23 -2.52
C LEU A 114 1.61 5.47 -3.84
N LEU A 115 0.54 5.68 -4.63
CA LEU A 115 0.39 5.04 -5.92
C LEU A 115 1.38 5.58 -6.96
N ARG A 116 1.62 6.89 -7.00
CA ARG A 116 2.55 7.52 -7.96
C ARG A 116 4.01 7.17 -7.69
N ASN A 117 4.39 6.96 -6.43
CA ASN A 117 5.75 6.57 -6.04
C ASN A 117 5.94 5.05 -5.84
N LYS A 118 4.91 4.24 -6.16
CA LYS A 118 4.85 2.79 -5.93
C LYS A 118 5.05 2.36 -4.48
N GLY A 119 4.84 3.23 -3.51
CA GLY A 119 5.14 3.01 -2.10
C GLY A 119 6.62 2.74 -1.80
N ARG A 120 7.54 3.24 -2.64
CA ARG A 120 8.97 2.96 -2.52
C ARG A 120 9.50 3.39 -1.15
N SER A 121 10.21 2.45 -0.50
CA SER A 121 10.85 2.62 0.80
C SER A 121 12.21 1.91 0.80
N LEU A 122 12.84 1.77 1.98
CA LEU A 122 14.08 1.00 2.19
C LEU A 122 13.86 -0.53 2.13
N ASP A 123 12.62 -0.97 1.99
CA ASP A 123 12.24 -2.38 1.83
C ASP A 123 11.79 -2.70 0.39
N LYS A 124 11.45 -3.97 0.14
CA LYS A 124 10.99 -4.48 -1.14
C LYS A 124 9.47 -4.42 -1.32
N TRP A 125 8.73 -3.86 -0.36
CA TRP A 125 7.29 -3.71 -0.48
C TRP A 125 6.94 -2.56 -1.40
N ARG A 126 5.96 -2.78 -2.28
CA ARG A 126 5.43 -1.80 -3.22
C ARG A 126 3.91 -1.76 -3.17
N VAL A 127 3.37 -0.66 -3.65
CA VAL A 127 1.94 -0.48 -3.91
C VAL A 127 1.77 -0.09 -5.38
N LEU A 128 1.28 -1.02 -6.18
CA LEU A 128 1.10 -0.82 -7.62
C LEU A 128 -0.30 -0.25 -7.88
N ARG A 129 -0.42 0.74 -8.78
CA ARG A 129 -1.72 1.30 -9.18
C ARG A 129 -2.54 0.28 -9.97
N ASP A 130 -1.86 -0.40 -10.88
CA ASP A 130 -2.40 -1.43 -11.75
C ASP A 130 -1.37 -2.57 -11.84
N LEU A 131 -1.75 -3.63 -12.55
CA LEU A 131 -0.92 -4.81 -12.77
C LEU A 131 -0.35 -4.84 -14.20
N GLU A 132 -0.60 -3.81 -15.01
CA GLU A 132 -0.18 -3.78 -16.40
C GLU A 132 1.31 -3.48 -16.52
N GLY A 133 1.98 -4.18 -17.43
CA GLY A 133 3.42 -3.99 -17.65
C GLY A 133 4.33 -4.60 -16.58
N TYR A 134 3.77 -5.30 -15.59
CA TYR A 134 4.53 -6.02 -14.57
C TYR A 134 4.57 -7.52 -14.84
N ARG A 135 5.71 -8.15 -14.53
CA ARG A 135 5.81 -9.60 -14.48
C ARG A 135 5.33 -10.07 -13.11
N LEU A 136 4.21 -10.78 -13.09
CA LEU A 136 3.65 -11.37 -11.88
C LEU A 136 4.10 -12.82 -11.74
N VAL A 137 4.52 -13.22 -10.54
CA VAL A 137 4.97 -14.57 -10.20
C VAL A 137 4.06 -15.19 -9.14
#